data_AF-A0A814Y863-F1
#
_entry.id   AF-A0A814Y863-F1
#
_cell.length_a   1.000
_cell.length_b   1.000
_cell.length_c   1.000
_cell.angle_alpha   90.00
_cell.angle_beta   90.00
_cell.angle_gamma   90.00
#
_symmetry.space_group_name_H-M   'P 1'
#
loop_
_entity.id
_entity.type
_entity.pdbx_description
1 polymer ?
#
loop_
_entity_poly.entity_id
_entity_poly.type
_entity_poly.pdbx_seq_one_letter_code
_entity_poly.pdbx_strand_id
1 'polypeptide(L)'
;FYFYYGSVALLSWFIVFASIDRYLSTSHLLYRRSFSRSHVACRLVLSTTVLSILFYGQVFYCFVADPNQFPVQCYSKGAVCRTFNDMQFLIVYSLLPAVLMTIFGCLMINNVRQMGRQIETATNNNILRRKRILLVPMLLVQIALFVVFTVPLAVSKLYNSLIVLINLQLTSEDIARETFIFNVTVLISYFNCSVGFYIYSLAGSLFRRELKRIIREIINKTRRQ
;
A
#
# COMPACT_ATOMS: atom_id res chain seq x y z
N PHE A 1 2.99 3.60 -17.78
CA PHE A 1 1.67 3.76 -17.13
C PHE A 1 1.09 2.45 -16.60
N TYR A 2 0.94 1.40 -17.42
CA TYR A 2 0.36 0.11 -16.99
C TYR A 2 1.06 -0.49 -15.75
N PHE A 3 2.36 -0.74 -15.84
CA PHE A 3 3.14 -1.32 -14.74
C PHE A 3 3.12 -0.45 -13.48
N TYR A 4 3.16 0.88 -13.65
CA TYR A 4 3.12 1.80 -12.52
C TYR A 4 1.79 1.70 -11.77
N TYR A 5 0.66 1.90 -12.46
CA TYR A 5 -0.64 1.85 -11.81
C TYR A 5 -0.96 0.48 -11.23
N GLY A 6 -0.64 -0.60 -11.95
CA GLY A 6 -0.80 -1.97 -11.44
C GLY A 6 0.03 -2.25 -10.20
N SER A 7 1.32 -1.88 -10.20
CA SER A 7 2.22 -2.14 -9.06
C SER A 7 1.81 -1.34 -7.82
N VAL A 8 1.42 -0.09 -8.01
CA VAL A 8 0.99 0.81 -6.94
C VAL A 8 -0.33 0.34 -6.33
N ALA A 9 -1.28 -0.13 -7.16
CA ALA A 9 -2.49 -0.78 -6.69
C ALA A 9 -2.19 -2.04 -5.89
N LEU A 10 -1.36 -2.94 -6.41
CA LEU A 10 -0.98 -4.17 -5.70
C LEU A 10 -0.33 -3.88 -4.36
N LEU A 11 0.57 -2.90 -4.30
CA LEU A 11 1.20 -2.46 -3.07
C LEU A 11 0.15 -2.05 -2.02
N SER A 12 -0.83 -1.22 -2.40
CA SER A 12 -1.89 -0.78 -1.47
C SER A 12 -2.71 -1.95 -0.94
N TRP A 13 -3.12 -2.88 -1.81
CA TRP A 13 -3.91 -4.04 -1.43
C TRP A 13 -3.12 -5.05 -0.59
N PHE A 14 -1.82 -5.21 -0.83
CA PHE A 14 -0.98 -6.05 0.02
C PHE A 14 -0.87 -5.50 1.44
N ILE A 15 -0.84 -4.18 1.62
CA ILE A 15 -0.88 -3.57 2.96
C ILE A 15 -2.25 -3.79 3.63
N VAL A 16 -3.35 -3.73 2.88
CA VAL A 16 -4.68 -4.07 3.38
C VAL A 16 -4.71 -5.53 3.86
N PHE A 17 -4.23 -6.48 3.04
CA PHE A 17 -4.20 -7.89 3.43
C PHE A 17 -3.28 -8.15 4.61
N ALA A 18 -2.13 -7.47 4.70
CA ALA A 18 -1.28 -7.53 5.87
C ALA A 18 -2.03 -7.02 7.12
N SER A 19 -2.84 -5.96 6.99
CA SER A 19 -3.66 -5.43 8.08
C SER A 19 -4.74 -6.41 8.53
N ILE A 20 -5.41 -7.05 7.58
CA ILE A 20 -6.41 -8.09 7.84
C ILE A 20 -5.78 -9.30 8.51
N ASP A 21 -4.67 -9.81 7.96
CA ASP A 21 -3.94 -10.96 8.52
C ASP A 21 -3.50 -10.67 9.96
N ARG A 22 -2.95 -9.48 10.22
CA ARG A 22 -2.54 -9.08 11.57
C ARG A 22 -3.72 -8.95 12.52
N TYR A 23 -4.84 -8.38 12.07
CA TYR A 23 -6.08 -8.34 12.86
C TYR A 23 -6.56 -9.74 13.23
N LEU A 24 -6.66 -10.65 12.26
CA LEU A 24 -7.09 -12.04 12.46
C LEU A 24 -6.14 -12.81 13.37
N SER A 25 -4.83 -12.62 13.21
CA SER A 25 -3.77 -13.22 14.03
C SER A 25 -3.80 -12.77 15.49
N THR A 26 -4.34 -11.57 15.75
CA THR A 26 -4.47 -10.94 17.08
C THR A 26 -5.85 -11.22 17.70
N SER A 27 -6.80 -11.79 16.94
CA SER A 27 -8.13 -12.08 17.46
C SER A 27 -8.13 -13.24 18.46
N HIS A 28 -9.02 -13.15 19.46
CA HIS A 28 -9.17 -14.19 20.50
C HIS A 28 -9.86 -15.47 20.00
N LEU A 29 -10.63 -15.37 18.93
CA LEU A 29 -11.41 -16.49 18.38
C LEU A 29 -10.51 -17.40 17.52
N LEU A 30 -10.40 -18.66 17.92
CA LEU A 30 -9.62 -19.68 17.20
C LEU A 30 -10.05 -19.83 15.72
N TYR A 31 -11.35 -19.70 15.45
CA TYR A 31 -11.90 -19.72 14.09
C TYR A 31 -11.34 -18.60 13.21
N ARG A 32 -11.33 -17.35 13.71
CA ARG A 32 -10.78 -16.20 12.97
C ARG A 32 -9.27 -16.31 12.75
N ARG A 33 -8.56 -16.87 13.72
CA ARG A 33 -7.11 -17.13 13.63
C ARG A 33 -6.76 -18.20 12.59
N SER A 34 -7.68 -19.15 12.33
CA SER A 34 -7.48 -20.19 11.31
C SER A 34 -7.45 -19.63 9.88
N PHE A 35 -8.02 -18.44 9.66
CA PHE A 35 -8.03 -17.76 8.37
C PHE A 35 -6.69 -17.08 8.04
N SER A 36 -5.86 -16.79 9.06
CA SER A 36 -4.47 -16.28 8.94
C SER A 36 -3.48 -17.41 8.59
N ARG A 37 -3.87 -18.34 7.71
CA ARG A 37 -3.00 -19.42 7.21
C ARG A 37 -2.28 -18.96 5.95
N SER A 38 -1.02 -19.38 5.81
CA SER A 38 -0.17 -19.04 4.65
C SER A 38 -0.79 -19.42 3.30
N HIS A 39 -1.53 -20.53 3.23
CA HIS A 39 -2.23 -20.93 2.01
C HIS A 39 -3.35 -19.97 1.60
N VAL A 40 -4.08 -19.41 2.57
CA VAL A 40 -5.14 -18.42 2.31
C VAL A 40 -4.51 -17.11 1.87
N ALA A 41 -3.43 -16.67 2.53
CA ALA A 41 -2.68 -15.49 2.14
C ALA A 41 -2.12 -15.61 0.71
N CYS A 42 -1.54 -16.76 0.37
CA CYS A 42 -1.02 -17.02 -0.98
C CYS A 42 -2.14 -16.98 -2.03
N ARG A 43 -3.29 -17.61 -1.75
CA ARG A 43 -4.45 -17.57 -2.65
C ARG A 43 -4.96 -16.14 -2.84
N LEU A 44 -5.07 -15.34 -1.77
CA LEU A 44 -5.50 -13.94 -1.85
C LEU A 44 -4.53 -13.07 -2.66
N VAL A 45 -3.22 -13.21 -2.43
CA VAL A 45 -2.18 -12.48 -3.18
C VAL A 45 -2.25 -12.84 -4.67
N LEU A 46 -2.34 -14.13 -4.99
CA LEU A 46 -2.41 -14.60 -6.37
C LEU A 46 -3.70 -14.10 -7.06
N SER A 47 -4.85 -14.26 -6.42
CA SER A 47 -6.14 -13.77 -6.93
C SER A 47 -6.13 -12.26 -7.17
N THR A 48 -5.57 -11.48 -6.25
CA THR A 48 -5.50 -10.01 -6.38
C THR A 48 -4.53 -9.58 -7.47
N THR A 49 -3.45 -10.32 -7.66
CA THR A 49 -2.48 -10.08 -8.73
C THR A 49 -3.12 -10.29 -10.11
N VAL A 50 -3.81 -11.42 -10.29
CA VAL A 50 -4.55 -11.71 -11.53
C VAL A 50 -5.65 -10.67 -11.77
N LEU A 51 -6.44 -10.34 -10.75
CA LEU A 51 -7.48 -9.30 -10.86
C LEU A 51 -6.87 -7.95 -11.25
N SER A 52 -5.77 -7.54 -10.64
CA SER A 52 -5.11 -6.27 -10.97
C SER A 52 -4.62 -6.22 -12.41
N ILE A 53 -4.05 -7.32 -12.92
CA ILE A 53 -3.63 -7.43 -14.33
C ILE A 53 -4.81 -7.21 -15.27
N LEU A 54 -5.95 -7.87 -15.00
CA LEU A 54 -7.16 -7.74 -15.81
C LEU A 54 -7.74 -6.32 -15.72
N PHE A 55 -7.84 -5.77 -14.51
CA PHE A 55 -8.47 -4.49 -14.24
C PHE A 55 -7.69 -3.29 -14.80
N TYR A 56 -6.35 -3.39 -14.85
CA TYR A 56 -5.50 -2.36 -15.47
C TYR A 56 -5.25 -2.61 -16.97
N GLY A 57 -5.74 -3.71 -17.55
CA GLY A 57 -5.58 -4.02 -18.97
C GLY A 57 -6.12 -2.93 -19.90
N GLN A 58 -7.15 -2.20 -19.47
CA GLN A 58 -7.72 -1.04 -20.19
C GLN A 58 -6.68 0.06 -20.52
N VAL A 59 -5.56 0.14 -19.79
CA VAL A 59 -4.51 1.13 -20.03
C VAL A 59 -3.91 0.97 -21.43
N PHE A 60 -3.85 -0.25 -21.96
CA PHE A 60 -3.39 -0.51 -23.33
C PHE A 60 -4.30 0.10 -24.39
N TYR A 61 -5.60 0.21 -24.10
CA TYR A 61 -6.57 0.82 -25.02
C TYR A 61 -6.61 2.35 -24.86
N CYS A 62 -6.60 2.83 -23.62
CA CYS A 62 -6.88 4.23 -23.27
C CYS A 62 -5.68 5.20 -23.40
N PHE A 63 -4.44 4.72 -23.52
CA PHE A 63 -3.25 5.56 -23.64
C PHE A 63 -2.62 5.44 -25.03
N VAL A 64 -2.18 6.58 -25.58
CA VAL A 64 -1.46 6.68 -26.85
C VAL A 64 -0.19 7.50 -26.63
N ALA A 65 0.87 7.12 -27.31
CA ALA A 65 2.07 7.92 -27.41
C ALA A 65 1.94 8.85 -28.62
N ASP A 66 2.22 10.15 -28.46
CA ASP A 66 2.39 11.05 -29.61
C ASP A 66 3.79 10.84 -30.20
N PRO A 67 3.95 10.25 -31.39
CA PRO A 67 5.26 10.18 -32.01
C PRO A 67 5.72 11.55 -32.54
N ASN A 68 4.83 12.54 -32.67
CA ASN A 68 5.11 13.80 -33.35
C ASN A 68 5.54 14.93 -32.41
N GLN A 69 5.55 14.72 -31.10
CA GLN A 69 6.06 15.67 -30.11
C GLN A 69 7.32 15.14 -29.43
N PHE A 70 8.35 15.98 -29.31
CA PHE A 70 9.59 15.66 -28.60
C PHE A 70 9.66 16.47 -27.29
N PRO A 71 9.83 15.84 -26.11
CA PRO A 71 9.89 14.39 -25.87
C PRO A 71 8.53 13.70 -26.08
N VAL A 72 8.53 12.43 -26.49
CA VAL A 72 7.32 11.62 -26.72
C VAL A 72 6.46 11.61 -25.46
N GLN A 73 5.32 12.30 -25.50
CA GLN A 73 4.37 12.35 -24.40
C GLN A 73 3.32 11.24 -24.57
N CYS A 74 2.98 10.57 -23.47
CA CYS A 74 1.88 9.62 -23.42
C CYS A 74 0.66 10.30 -22.84
N TYR A 75 -0.42 10.38 -23.62
CA TYR A 75 -1.66 11.02 -23.21
C TYR A 75 -2.83 10.04 -23.27
N SER A 76 -3.90 10.37 -22.56
CA SER A 76 -5.13 9.60 -22.63
C SER A 76 -5.91 9.97 -23.88
N LYS A 77 -6.39 8.98 -24.65
CA LYS A 77 -7.13 9.16 -25.91
C LYS A 77 -8.38 10.07 -25.81
N GLY A 78 -8.91 10.30 -24.61
CA GLY A 78 -10.06 11.17 -24.43
C GLY A 78 -10.39 11.44 -22.96
N ALA A 79 -11.29 12.40 -22.74
CA ALA A 79 -11.74 12.80 -21.41
C ALA A 79 -12.34 11.62 -20.63
N VAL A 80 -13.11 10.74 -21.28
CA VAL A 80 -13.72 9.55 -20.65
C VAL A 80 -12.67 8.60 -20.08
N CYS A 81 -11.64 8.25 -20.86
CA CYS A 81 -10.55 7.40 -20.39
C CYS A 81 -9.77 8.03 -19.23
N ARG A 82 -9.56 9.36 -19.29
CA ARG A 82 -8.89 10.11 -18.22
C ARG A 82 -9.70 10.09 -16.93
N THR A 83 -10.97 10.49 -16.99
CA THR A 83 -11.89 10.49 -15.84
C THR A 83 -12.05 9.10 -15.25
N PHE A 84 -12.20 8.07 -16.09
CA PHE A 84 -12.29 6.68 -15.62
C PHE A 84 -11.04 6.25 -14.84
N ASN A 85 -9.85 6.51 -15.39
CA ASN A 85 -8.59 6.17 -14.75
C ASN A 85 -8.38 6.94 -13.43
N ASP A 86 -8.76 8.21 -13.38
CA ASP A 86 -8.63 9.02 -12.17
C ASP A 86 -9.64 8.60 -11.08
N MET A 87 -10.88 8.26 -11.46
CA MET A 87 -11.87 7.68 -10.53
C MET A 87 -11.42 6.32 -10.00
N GLN A 88 -10.88 5.46 -10.87
CA GLN A 88 -10.33 4.18 -10.46
C GLN A 88 -9.17 4.36 -9.49
N PHE A 89 -8.25 5.29 -9.76
CA PHE A 89 -7.15 5.60 -8.86
C PHE A 89 -7.66 6.08 -7.50
N LEU A 90 -8.64 6.98 -7.49
CA LEU A 90 -9.19 7.53 -6.26
C LEU A 90 -9.90 6.46 -5.42
N ILE A 91 -10.75 5.64 -6.03
CA ILE A 91 -11.54 4.65 -5.31
C ILE A 91 -10.69 3.43 -4.93
N VAL A 92 -10.05 2.80 -5.91
CA VAL A 92 -9.41 1.48 -5.75
C VAL A 92 -8.03 1.59 -5.08
N TYR A 93 -7.31 2.70 -5.28
CA TYR A 93 -5.97 2.87 -4.71
C TYR A 93 -5.95 3.76 -3.47
N SER A 94 -6.74 4.84 -3.41
CA SER A 94 -6.68 5.77 -2.28
C SER A 94 -7.73 5.47 -1.21
N LEU A 95 -9.02 5.67 -1.52
CA LEU A 95 -10.09 5.63 -0.52
C LEU A 95 -10.31 4.23 0.05
N LEU A 96 -10.54 3.23 -0.80
CA LEU A 96 -10.93 1.90 -0.33
C LEU A 96 -9.81 1.26 0.50
N PRO A 97 -8.53 1.27 0.09
CA PRO A 97 -7.44 0.76 0.92
C PRO A 97 -7.28 1.56 2.22
N ALA A 98 -7.37 2.89 2.20
CA ALA A 98 -7.24 3.71 3.40
C ALA A 98 -8.35 3.45 4.43
N VAL A 99 -9.60 3.33 3.98
CA VAL A 99 -10.76 3.01 4.84
C VAL A 99 -10.58 1.63 5.46
N LEU A 100 -10.27 0.61 4.65
CA LEU A 100 -10.07 -0.75 5.14
C LEU A 100 -8.89 -0.83 6.12
N MET A 101 -7.75 -0.21 5.80
CA MET A 101 -6.58 -0.15 6.68
C MET A 101 -6.92 0.52 8.02
N THR A 102 -7.65 1.64 8.00
CA THR A 102 -8.06 2.34 9.22
C THR A 102 -8.98 1.47 10.08
N ILE A 103 -10.01 0.85 9.48
CA ILE A 103 -10.94 -0.03 10.19
C ILE A 103 -10.18 -1.19 10.84
N PHE A 104 -9.38 -1.92 10.08
CA PHE A 104 -8.62 -3.06 10.61
C PHE A 104 -7.53 -2.63 11.59
N GLY A 105 -6.92 -1.45 11.39
CA GLY A 105 -5.98 -0.84 12.33
C GLY A 105 -6.62 -0.52 13.69
N CYS A 106 -7.78 0.12 13.70
CA CYS A 106 -8.54 0.41 14.93
C CYS A 106 -8.96 -0.88 15.64
N LEU A 107 -9.49 -1.85 14.91
CA LEU A 107 -9.87 -3.16 15.47
C LEU A 107 -8.66 -3.92 16.04
N MET A 108 -7.49 -3.80 15.41
CA MET A 108 -6.25 -4.40 15.88
C MET A 108 -5.76 -3.77 17.18
N ILE A 109 -5.85 -2.44 17.33
CA ILE A 109 -5.50 -1.74 18.58
C ILE A 109 -6.35 -2.25 19.75
N ASN A 110 -7.66 -2.42 19.53
CA ASN A 110 -8.56 -2.94 20.56
C ASN A 110 -8.17 -4.36 21.02
N ASN A 111 -7.87 -5.25 20.06
CA ASN A 111 -7.42 -6.61 20.37
C ASN A 111 -6.06 -6.60 21.09
N VAL A 112 -5.10 -5.77 20.66
CA VAL A 112 -3.78 -5.69 21.33
C VAL A 112 -3.90 -5.19 22.76
N ARG A 113 -4.74 -4.17 23.03
CA ARG A 113 -4.98 -3.67 24.39
C ARG A 113 -5.58 -4.75 25.29
N GLN A 114 -6.52 -5.54 24.76
CA GLN A 114 -7.11 -6.66 25.48
C GLN A 114 -6.09 -7.78 25.76
N MET A 115 -5.22 -8.09 24.78
CA MET A 115 -4.16 -9.09 24.93
C MET A 115 -3.06 -8.63 25.91
N GLY A 116 -2.70 -7.35 25.92
CA GLY A 116 -1.69 -6.79 26.81
C GLY A 116 -2.04 -6.98 28.28
N ARG A 117 -3.31 -6.77 28.64
CA ARG A 117 -3.83 -6.98 30.00
C ARG A 117 -3.78 -8.45 30.46
N GLN A 118 -3.74 -9.41 29.54
CA GLN A 118 -3.69 -10.84 29.85
C GLN A 118 -2.26 -11.43 29.86
N ILE A 119 -1.26 -10.68 29.40
CA ILE A 119 0.13 -11.16 29.26
C ILE A 119 0.91 -11.02 30.57
N GLU A 120 0.52 -10.09 31.44
CA GLU A 120 1.10 -9.92 32.77
C GLU A 120 0.94 -11.17 33.66
N THR A 121 0.06 -12.11 33.29
CA THR A 121 -0.33 -13.25 34.13
C THR A 121 0.19 -14.63 33.69
N ALA A 122 0.86 -14.81 32.53
CA ALA A 122 1.15 -16.17 32.01
C ALA A 122 2.55 -16.34 31.36
N THR A 123 3.44 -17.14 31.95
CA THR A 123 4.92 -17.03 31.77
C THR A 123 5.51 -17.63 30.47
N ASN A 124 4.90 -18.62 29.80
CA ASN A 124 5.60 -19.36 28.70
C ASN A 124 5.09 -19.12 27.26
N ASN A 125 3.81 -18.81 27.01
CA ASN A 125 3.32 -18.46 25.66
C ASN A 125 3.68 -17.02 25.24
N ASN A 126 4.42 -16.29 26.08
CA ASN A 126 4.64 -14.87 25.99
C ASN A 126 5.62 -14.45 24.89
N ILE A 127 6.62 -15.25 24.52
CA ILE A 127 7.64 -14.81 23.56
C ILE A 127 7.03 -14.62 22.15
N LEU A 128 6.28 -15.60 21.66
CA LEU A 128 5.60 -15.51 20.36
C LEU A 128 4.49 -14.44 20.35
N ARG A 129 3.81 -14.25 21.48
CA ARG A 129 2.74 -13.23 21.63
C ARG A 129 3.32 -11.82 21.68
N ARG A 130 4.44 -11.62 22.39
CA ARG A 130 5.18 -10.34 22.47
C ARG A 130 5.77 -9.94 21.11
N LYS A 131 6.28 -10.90 20.33
CA LYS A 131 6.71 -10.65 18.94
C LYS A 131 5.57 -10.13 18.05
N ARG A 132 4.35 -10.68 18.16
CA ARG A 132 3.18 -10.18 17.40
C ARG A 132 2.80 -8.76 17.79
N ILE A 133 2.81 -8.44 19.08
CA ILE A 133 2.48 -7.10 19.58
C ILE A 133 3.47 -6.05 19.05
N LEU A 134 4.76 -6.39 18.94
CA LEU A 134 5.78 -5.48 18.39
C LEU A 134 5.60 -5.19 16.89
N LEU A 135 4.94 -6.08 16.13
CA LEU A 135 4.68 -5.92 14.69
C LEU A 135 3.47 -5.02 14.41
N VAL A 136 2.58 -4.82 15.39
CA VAL A 136 1.39 -3.97 15.25
C VAL A 136 1.70 -2.47 15.12
N PRO A 137 2.51 -1.83 16.00
CA PRO A 137 2.79 -0.40 15.88
C PRO A 137 3.49 -0.06 14.56
N MET A 138 4.31 -0.96 14.07
CA MET A 138 4.98 -0.85 12.78
C MET A 138 4.01 -0.76 11.60
N LEU A 139 2.97 -1.60 11.61
CA LEU A 139 1.91 -1.56 10.60
C LEU A 139 1.06 -0.30 10.73
N LEU A 140 0.75 0.16 11.95
CA LEU A 140 0.03 1.42 12.16
C LEU A 140 0.79 2.63 11.62
N VAL A 141 2.11 2.68 11.82
CA VAL A 141 2.98 3.72 11.23
C VAL A 141 2.94 3.64 9.71
N GLN A 142 2.95 2.44 9.13
CA GLN A 142 2.82 2.27 7.68
C GLN A 142 1.47 2.75 7.16
N ILE A 143 0.37 2.48 7.87
CA ILE A 143 -0.97 2.97 7.49
C ILE A 143 -1.01 4.50 7.54
N ALA A 144 -0.47 5.12 8.61
CA ALA A 144 -0.41 6.58 8.73
C ALA A 144 0.40 7.21 7.58
N LEU A 145 1.57 6.66 7.28
CA LEU A 145 2.41 7.14 6.18
C LEU A 145 1.76 6.93 4.81
N PHE A 146 1.09 5.80 4.61
CA PHE A 146 0.32 5.54 3.39
C PHE A 146 -0.74 6.62 3.18
N VAL A 147 -1.53 6.96 4.22
CA VAL A 147 -2.55 8.02 4.13
C VAL A 147 -1.91 9.37 3.82
N VAL A 148 -0.85 9.74 4.53
CA VAL A 148 -0.15 11.02 4.34
C VAL A 148 0.42 11.16 2.91
N PHE A 149 0.92 10.07 2.32
CA PHE A 149 1.50 10.12 0.97
C PHE A 149 0.50 9.96 -0.17
N THR A 150 -0.64 9.30 0.07
CA THR A 150 -1.62 9.01 -1.01
C THR A 150 -2.75 10.01 -1.09
N VAL A 151 -3.18 10.60 0.04
CA VAL A 151 -4.29 11.57 0.06
C VAL A 151 -3.98 12.82 -0.76
N PRO A 152 -2.80 13.47 -0.64
CA PRO A 152 -2.51 14.65 -1.46
C PRO A 152 -2.61 14.35 -2.96
N LEU A 153 -2.16 13.16 -3.39
CA LEU A 153 -2.20 12.76 -4.80
C LEU A 153 -3.63 12.53 -5.29
N ALA A 154 -4.45 11.89 -4.47
CA ALA A 154 -5.87 11.70 -4.79
C ALA A 154 -6.62 13.03 -4.89
N VAL A 155 -6.35 13.97 -3.98
CA VAL A 155 -6.96 15.32 -4.00
C VAL A 155 -6.55 16.08 -5.26
N SER A 156 -5.25 16.13 -5.60
CA SER A 156 -4.77 16.81 -6.81
C SER A 156 -5.35 16.21 -8.10
N LYS A 157 -5.51 14.89 -8.17
CA LYS A 157 -6.15 14.21 -9.32
C LYS A 157 -7.64 14.51 -9.43
N LEU A 158 -8.35 14.51 -8.30
CA LEU A 158 -9.78 14.84 -8.26
C LEU A 158 -10.02 16.29 -8.67
N TYR A 159 -9.21 17.23 -8.18
CA TYR A 159 -9.27 18.63 -8.57
C TYR A 159 -9.10 18.81 -10.09
N ASN A 160 -8.07 18.19 -10.67
CA ASN A 160 -7.86 18.21 -12.12
C ASN A 160 -9.03 17.58 -12.91
N SER A 161 -9.62 16.50 -12.41
CA SER A 161 -10.77 15.86 -13.05
C SER A 161 -12.03 16.74 -13.02
N LEU A 162 -12.27 17.45 -11.92
CA LEU A 162 -13.39 18.36 -11.77
C LEU A 162 -13.29 19.57 -12.70
N ILE A 163 -12.09 20.14 -12.85
CA ILE A 163 -11.84 21.26 -13.77
C ILE A 163 -12.17 20.86 -15.21
N VAL A 164 -11.71 19.69 -15.64
CA VAL A 164 -12.02 19.15 -16.98
C VAL A 164 -13.52 18.90 -17.14
N LEU A 165 -14.20 18.39 -16.11
CA LEU A 165 -15.63 18.12 -16.16
C LEU A 165 -16.48 19.41 -16.28
N ILE A 166 -16.08 20.47 -15.57
CA ILE A 166 -16.80 21.76 -15.53
C ILE A 166 -16.39 22.67 -16.69
N ASN A 167 -15.40 22.28 -17.50
CA ASN A 167 -14.80 23.10 -18.56
C ASN A 167 -14.33 24.48 -18.04
N LEU A 168 -13.78 24.50 -16.82
CA LEU A 168 -13.28 25.74 -16.23
C LEU A 168 -12.01 26.19 -16.97
N GLN A 169 -12.05 27.41 -17.52
CA GLN A 169 -10.86 28.01 -18.14
C GLN A 169 -9.92 28.53 -17.05
N LEU A 170 -8.76 27.91 -16.93
CA LEU A 170 -7.70 28.33 -16.00
C LEU A 170 -6.77 29.35 -16.68
N THR A 171 -6.25 30.29 -15.89
CA THR A 171 -5.19 31.19 -16.33
C THR A 171 -3.88 30.42 -16.51
N SER A 172 -2.96 30.95 -17.31
CA SER A 172 -1.61 30.36 -17.47
C SER A 172 -0.85 30.21 -16.15
N GLU A 173 -1.03 31.16 -15.22
CA GLU A 173 -0.44 31.11 -13.88
C GLU A 173 -1.02 29.98 -13.02
N ASP A 174 -2.34 29.75 -13.10
CA ASP A 174 -3.03 28.69 -12.37
C ASP A 174 -2.56 27.31 -12.84
N ILE A 175 -2.40 27.13 -14.16
CA ILE A 175 -1.90 25.88 -14.75
C ILE A 175 -0.48 25.58 -14.27
N ALA A 176 0.40 26.60 -14.20
CA ALA A 176 1.77 26.42 -13.73
C ALA A 176 1.81 26.01 -12.24
N ARG A 177 1.00 26.65 -11.39
CA ARG A 177 0.88 26.33 -9.97
C ARG A 177 0.37 24.91 -9.74
N GLU A 178 -0.68 24.52 -10.45
CA GLU A 178 -1.26 23.17 -10.34
C GLU A 178 -0.30 22.09 -10.83
N THR A 179 0.43 22.35 -11.91
CA THR A 179 1.45 21.43 -12.42
C THR A 179 2.58 21.24 -11.41
N PHE A 180 3.02 22.31 -10.75
CA PHE A 180 4.03 22.22 -9.69
C PHE A 180 3.52 21.39 -8.50
N ILE A 181 2.33 21.68 -8.00
CA ILE A 181 1.71 20.94 -6.89
C ILE A 181 1.56 19.46 -7.25
N PHE A 182 1.08 19.16 -8.46
CA PHE A 182 0.94 17.80 -8.95
C PHE A 182 2.29 17.06 -8.96
N ASN A 183 3.34 17.69 -9.49
CA ASN A 183 4.68 17.09 -9.55
C ASN A 183 5.26 16.81 -8.15
N VAL A 184 5.14 17.77 -7.22
CA VAL A 184 5.54 17.58 -5.82
C VAL A 184 4.80 16.40 -5.20
N THR A 185 3.50 16.32 -5.46
CA THR A 185 2.65 15.28 -4.91
C THR A 185 2.95 13.89 -5.48
N VAL A 186 3.26 13.82 -6.78
CA VAL A 186 3.73 12.58 -7.43
C VAL A 186 5.06 12.12 -6.83
N LEU A 187 6.00 13.04 -6.58
CA LEU A 187 7.26 12.73 -5.90
C LEU A 187 7.03 12.14 -4.51
N ILE A 188 6.16 12.76 -3.71
CA ILE A 188 5.76 12.27 -2.39
C ILE A 188 5.17 10.85 -2.50
N SER A 189 4.33 10.59 -3.50
CA SER A 189 3.76 9.26 -3.71
C SER A 189 4.81 8.21 -4.08
N TYR A 190 5.92 8.56 -4.74
CA TYR A 190 7.01 7.62 -5.00
C TYR A 190 7.75 7.22 -3.72
N PHE A 191 7.86 8.12 -2.73
CA PHE A 191 8.43 7.77 -1.43
C PHE A 191 7.65 6.67 -0.71
N ASN A 192 6.33 6.57 -0.92
CA ASN A 192 5.51 5.52 -0.35
C ASN A 192 6.03 4.10 -0.69
N CYS A 193 6.52 3.91 -1.92
CA CYS A 193 7.10 2.63 -2.35
C CYS A 193 8.37 2.26 -1.56
N SER A 194 9.22 3.25 -1.28
CA SER A 194 10.49 3.05 -0.57
C SER A 194 10.29 2.90 0.94
N VAL A 195 9.30 3.62 1.50
CA VAL A 195 9.03 3.65 2.94
C VAL A 195 8.62 2.28 3.47
N GLY A 196 7.86 1.48 2.71
CA GLY A 196 7.56 0.10 3.08
C GLY A 196 8.83 -0.71 3.34
N PHE A 197 9.81 -0.66 2.43
CA PHE A 197 11.09 -1.35 2.60
C PHE A 197 11.85 -0.87 3.84
N TYR A 198 11.92 0.44 4.08
CA TYR A 198 12.62 0.99 5.24
C TYR A 198 11.93 0.65 6.56
N ILE A 199 10.60 0.69 6.61
CA ILE A 199 9.86 0.25 7.79
C ILE A 199 10.16 -1.22 8.04
N TYR A 200 9.93 -2.11 7.07
CA TYR A 200 10.18 -3.55 7.21
C TYR A 200 11.63 -3.90 7.56
N SER A 201 12.61 -3.19 6.99
CA SER A 201 14.03 -3.48 7.16
C SER A 201 14.64 -2.81 8.40
N LEU A 202 14.37 -1.53 8.66
CA LEU A 202 14.94 -0.79 9.81
C LEU A 202 14.11 -0.92 11.08
N ALA A 203 12.79 -0.82 11.04
CA ALA A 203 11.99 -0.76 12.28
C ALA A 203 11.84 -2.14 12.97
N GLY A 204 11.95 -3.24 12.22
CA GLY A 204 11.92 -4.59 12.78
C GLY A 204 13.22 -4.97 13.49
N SER A 205 13.33 -4.76 14.81
CA SER A 205 14.38 -5.40 15.63
C SER A 205 14.35 -6.93 15.46
N LEU A 206 13.16 -7.48 15.21
CA LEU A 206 12.91 -8.87 14.85
C LEU A 206 13.48 -9.24 13.48
N PHE A 207 13.25 -8.40 12.46
CA PHE A 207 13.75 -8.64 11.11
C PHE A 207 15.27 -8.52 11.05
N ARG A 208 15.85 -7.52 11.72
CA ARG A 208 17.32 -7.41 11.88
C ARG A 208 17.91 -8.65 12.56
N ARG A 209 17.21 -9.27 13.51
CA ARG A 209 17.65 -10.48 14.19
C ARG A 209 17.57 -11.72 13.29
N GLU A 210 16.49 -11.89 12.53
CA GLU A 210 16.34 -13.00 11.56
C GLU A 210 17.27 -12.82 10.35
N LEU A 211 17.45 -11.61 9.83
CA LEU A 211 18.35 -11.34 8.71
C LEU A 211 19.82 -11.54 9.13
N LYS A 212 20.22 -11.10 10.33
CA LYS A 212 21.52 -11.45 10.92
C LYS A 212 21.69 -12.95 11.19
N ARG A 213 20.60 -13.69 11.38
CA ARG A 213 20.64 -15.15 11.56
C ARG A 213 20.85 -15.85 10.22
N ILE A 214 20.07 -15.50 9.21
CA ILE A 214 20.19 -16.02 7.84
C ILE A 214 21.59 -15.71 7.27
N ILE A 215 22.07 -14.47 7.40
CA ILE A 215 23.42 -14.10 6.97
C ILE A 215 24.49 -14.90 7.71
N ARG A 216 24.35 -15.10 9.03
CA ARG A 216 25.29 -15.95 9.79
C ARG A 216 25.24 -17.41 9.36
N GLU A 217 24.06 -17.95 9.09
CA GLU A 217 23.89 -19.32 8.61
C GLU A 217 24.53 -19.49 7.22
N ILE A 218 24.36 -18.51 6.31
CA ILE A 218 25.02 -18.51 4.99
C ILE A 218 26.54 -18.42 5.14
N ILE A 219 27.06 -17.46 5.92
CA ILE A 219 28.51 -17.31 6.15
C ILE A 219 29.13 -18.56 6.77
N ASN A 220 28.45 -19.16 7.75
CA ASN A 220 28.92 -20.40 8.39
C ASN A 220 28.87 -21.61 7.44
N LYS A 221 27.94 -21.63 6.49
CA LYS A 221 27.84 -22.67 5.47
C LYS A 221 28.93 -22.52 4.41
N THR A 222 29.24 -21.29 4.01
CA THR A 222 30.36 -20.97 3.10
C THR A 222 31.73 -21.19 3.74
N ARG A 223 31.87 -21.08 5.06
CA ARG A 223 33.12 -21.41 5.79
C ARG A 223 33.37 -22.91 6.00
N ARG A 224 32.38 -23.78 5.72
CA ARG A 224 32.47 -25.23 5.90
C ARG A 224 32.71 -26.01 4.60
N GLN A 225 32.74 -25.32 3.46
CA GLN A 225 33.22 -25.84 2.17
C GLN A 225 34.62 -25.30 1.92
#